data_AF-A0A7X7SKC5-F1
#
_entry.id   AF-A0A7X7SKC5-F1
#
_cell.length_a   1.000
_cell.length_b   1.000
_cell.length_c   1.000
_cell.angle_alpha   90.00
_cell.angle_beta   90.00
_cell.angle_gamma   90.00
#
_symmetry.space_group_name_H-M   'P 1'
#
loop_
_entity.id
_entity.type
_entity.pdbx_description
1 polymer ?
#
loop_
_entity_poly.entity_id
_entity_poly.type
_entity_poly.pdbx_seq_one_letter_code
_entity_poly.pdbx_strand_id
1 'polypeptide(L)' 'MPGLTLAERIISEHAVATPGRVQPGQIVVAAVDLAIAQDGTGPLAIQQLADLGAERVATRAVFFV' A
#
# COMPACT_ATOMS: atom_id res chain seq x y z
N MET A 1 -15.60 23.58 -7.72
CA MET A 1 -14.58 23.01 -6.81
C MET A 1 -13.31 22.78 -7.60
N PRO A 2 -12.11 23.08 -7.08
CA PRO A 2 -10.88 22.71 -7.75
C PRO A 2 -10.84 21.20 -8.02
N GLY A 3 -10.20 20.83 -9.12
CA GLY A 3 -9.93 19.43 -9.47
C GLY A 3 -8.94 18.81 -8.47
N LEU A 4 -8.96 17.49 -8.38
CA LEU A 4 -7.94 16.74 -7.65
C LEU A 4 -6.66 16.68 -8.48
N THR A 5 -5.51 16.76 -7.82
CA THR A 5 -4.22 16.36 -8.38
C THR A 5 -4.22 14.88 -8.74
N LEU A 6 -3.25 14.43 -9.55
CA LEU A 6 -3.13 13.01 -9.90
C LEU A 6 -2.96 12.11 -8.65
N ALA A 7 -2.13 12.53 -7.69
CA ALA A 7 -1.91 11.79 -6.46
C ALA A 7 -3.19 11.68 -5.63
N GLU A 8 -3.92 12.79 -5.43
CA GLU A 8 -5.18 12.77 -4.71
C GLU A 8 -6.23 11.89 -5.40
N ARG A 9 -6.26 11.86 -6.74
CA ARG A 9 -7.18 10.97 -7.49
C ARG A 9 -6.87 9.51 -7.23
N ILE A 10 -5.62 9.09 -7.46
CA ILE A 10 -5.21 7.69 -7.30
C ILE A 10 -5.45 7.23 -5.87
N ILE A 11 -5.03 8.03 -4.88
CA ILE A 11 -5.19 7.68 -3.47
C ILE A 11 -6.68 7.65 -3.07
N SER A 12 -7.51 8.59 -3.57
CA SER A 12 -8.96 8.55 -3.32
C SER A 12 -9.62 7.30 -3.86
N GLU A 13 -9.20 6.83 -5.04
CA GLU A 13 -9.75 5.63 -5.67
C GLU A 13 -9.37 4.34 -4.93
N HIS A 14 -8.25 4.32 -4.20
CA HIS A 14 -7.76 3.15 -3.46
C HIS A 14 -7.97 3.24 -1.95
N ALA A 15 -8.58 4.33 -1.43
CA ALA A 15 -8.85 4.49 -0.01
C ALA A 15 -9.98 3.54 0.44
N VAL A 16 -9.70 2.68 1.42
CA VAL A 16 -10.65 1.65 1.88
C VAL A 16 -11.32 1.98 3.22
N ALA A 17 -10.71 2.85 4.04
CA ALA A 17 -11.24 3.23 5.35
C ALA A 17 -11.98 4.58 5.35
N THR A 18 -11.69 5.45 4.38
CA THR A 18 -12.27 6.80 4.30
C THR A 18 -12.80 7.05 2.90
N PRO A 19 -14.12 6.86 2.66
CA PRO A 19 -14.69 7.10 1.36
C PRO A 19 -14.71 8.60 1.02
N GLY A 20 -14.40 8.94 -0.23
CA GLY A 20 -14.49 10.31 -0.73
C GLY A 20 -13.17 10.88 -1.24
N ARG A 21 -13.14 12.20 -1.46
CA ARG A 21 -11.96 12.92 -1.97
C ARG A 21 -10.94 13.10 -0.85
N VAL A 22 -9.72 12.62 -1.05
CA VAL A 22 -8.61 12.88 -0.14
C VAL A 22 -8.06 14.30 -0.33
N GLN A 23 -7.44 14.83 0.72
CA GLN A 23 -6.84 16.16 0.75
C GLN A 23 -5.41 16.11 1.27
N PRO A 24 -4.56 17.10 0.97
CA PRO A 24 -3.17 17.13 1.44
C PRO A 24 -3.12 17.15 2.97
N GLY A 25 -2.23 16.34 3.55
CA GLY A 25 -2.10 16.19 5.00
C GLY A 25 -3.06 15.17 5.65
N GLN A 26 -3.99 14.60 4.88
CA GLN A 26 -4.86 13.54 5.39
C GLN A 26 -4.11 12.19 5.44
N ILE A 27 -4.22 11.49 6.58
CA ILE A 27 -3.78 10.09 6.70
C ILE A 27 -4.91 9.18 6.21
N VAL A 28 -4.57 8.19 5.38
CA VAL A 28 -5.53 7.25 4.81
C VAL A 28 -5.02 5.82 4.88
N VAL A 29 -5.94 4.86 4.88
CA VAL A 29 -5.65 3.45 4.61
C VAL A 29 -6.01 3.18 3.17
N ALA A 30 -5.02 2.81 2.36
CA ALA A 30 -5.18 2.49 0.95
C ALA A 30 -4.91 1.01 0.67
N ALA A 31 -5.71 0.41 -0.21
CA ALA A 31 -5.41 -0.90 -0.75
C ALA A 31 -4.17 -0.84 -1.66
N VAL A 32 -3.29 -1.84 -1.54
CA VAL A 32 -2.06 -1.95 -2.34
C VAL A 32 -2.25 -3.05 -3.38
N ASP A 33 -2.21 -2.71 -4.67
CA ASP A 33 -2.41 -3.68 -5.77
C ASP A 33 -1.19 -4.57 -6.02
N LEU A 34 0.01 -4.05 -5.76
CA LEU A 34 1.27 -4.74 -5.97
C LEU A 34 2.32 -4.23 -4.96
N ALA A 35 2.92 -5.16 -4.23
CA ALA A 35 4.11 -4.90 -3.44
C ALA A 35 5.35 -5.41 -4.19
N ILE A 36 6.44 -4.65 -4.14
CA ILE A 36 7.72 -5.05 -4.72
C ILE A 36 8.76 -5.05 -3.61
N ALA A 37 9.49 -6.15 -3.47
CA ALA A 37 10.49 -6.35 -2.42
C ALA A 37 11.86 -6.67 -3.04
N GLN A 38 12.90 -6.01 -2.53
CA GLN A 38 14.27 -6.11 -3.04
C GLN A 38 15.06 -7.17 -2.26
N ASP A 39 16.16 -7.70 -2.78
CA ASP A 39 16.93 -8.78 -2.14
C ASP A 39 17.39 -8.51 -0.69
N GLY A 40 17.68 -7.26 -0.32
CA GLY A 40 18.09 -6.85 1.02
C GLY A 40 16.93 -6.54 1.96
N THR A 41 15.77 -6.11 1.43
CA THR A 41 14.61 -5.72 2.26
C THR A 41 13.52 -6.79 2.31
N GLY A 42 13.45 -7.65 1.29
CA GLY A 42 12.46 -8.71 1.15
C GLY A 42 12.56 -9.79 2.23
N PRO A 43 13.74 -10.39 2.48
CA PRO A 43 13.89 -11.36 3.56
C PRO A 43 13.50 -10.82 4.93
N LEU A 44 13.86 -9.56 5.24
CA LEU A 44 13.46 -8.91 6.48
C LEU A 44 11.93 -8.74 6.57
N ALA A 45 11.29 -8.26 5.51
CA ALA A 45 9.83 -8.09 5.49
C ALA A 45 9.09 -9.44 5.64
N ILE A 46 9.59 -10.50 5.01
CA ILE A 46 9.03 -11.87 5.15
C ILE A 46 9.14 -12.34 6.60
N GLN A 47 10.31 -12.18 7.23
CA GLN A 47 10.50 -12.57 8.63
C GLN A 47 9.52 -11.83 9.56
N GLN A 48 9.37 -10.52 9.38
CA GLN A 48 8.44 -9.73 10.19
C GLN A 48 6.98 -10.17 10.01
N LEU A 49 6.57 -10.50 8.77
CA LEU A 49 5.24 -11.03 8.51
C LEU A 49 5.02 -12.39 9.17
N ALA A 50 6.02 -13.29 9.11
CA ALA A 50 5.96 -14.59 9.75
C ALA A 50 5.88 -14.49 11.29
N ASP A 51 6.64 -13.58 11.90
CA ASP A 51 6.61 -13.32 13.35
C ASP A 51 5.25 -12.79 13.81
N LEU A 52 4.54 -12.05 12.93
CA LEU A 52 3.15 -11.61 13.15
C LEU A 52 2.11 -12.72 12.87
N GLY A 53 2.55 -13.93 12.51
CA GLY A 53 1.68 -15.08 12.22
C GLY A 53 1.06 -15.07 10.83
N ALA A 54 1.56 -14.25 9.90
CA ALA A 54 1.04 -14.25 8.54
C ALA A 54 1.55 -15.47 7.76
N GLU A 55 0.64 -16.33 7.32
CA GLU A 55 0.97 -17.49 6.49
C GLU A 55 1.11 -17.15 5.00
N ARG A 56 0.51 -16.03 4.57
CA ARG A 56 0.49 -15.56 3.18
C ARG A 56 0.45 -14.04 3.13
N VAL A 57 0.97 -13.46 2.05
CA VAL A 57 0.84 -12.04 1.76
C VAL A 57 -0.58 -11.70 1.28
N ALA A 58 -1.08 -10.51 1.65
CA ALA A 58 -2.44 -10.06 1.34
C ALA A 58 -2.62 -9.51 -0.09
N THR A 59 -1.52 -9.31 -0.82
CA THR A 59 -1.52 -8.78 -2.18
C THR A 59 -0.48 -9.49 -3.03
N ARG A 60 -0.48 -9.21 -4.33
CA ARG A 60 0.57 -9.71 -5.23
C ARG A 60 1.90 -9.10 -4.82
N ALA A 61 2.93 -9.94 -4.74
CA ALA A 61 4.29 -9.53 -4.42
C ALA A 61 5.25 -9.97 -5.53
N VAL A 62 6.17 -9.10 -5.92
CA VAL A 62 7.26 -9.39 -6.87
C VAL A 62 8.60 -9.14 -6.19
N PHE A 63 9.51 -10.08 -6.33
CA PHE A 63 10.88 -9.95 -5.85
C PHE A 63 11.82 -9.57 -6.98
N PHE A 64 12.76 -8.68 -6.68
CA PHE A 64 13.81 -8.28 -7.62
C PHE A 64 15.16 -8.20 -6.91
N VAL A 65 16.22 -8.32 -7.72
CA VAL A 65 17.62 -8.23 -7.30
C VAL A 65 18.11 -6.83 -7.61
#